data_AF-A0A351EK05-F1
#
_entry.id   AF-A0A351EK05-F1
#
_cell.length_a   1.000
_cell.length_b   1.000
_cell.length_c   1.000
_cell.angle_alpha   90.00
_cell.angle_beta   90.00
_cell.angle_gamma   90.00
#
_symmetry.space_group_name_H-M   'P 1'
#
loop_
_entity.id
_entity.type
_entity.pdbx_description
1 polymer ?
#
loop_
_entity_poly.entity_id
_entity_poly.type
_entity_poly.pdbx_seq_one_letter_code
_entity_poly.pdbx_strand_id
1 'polypeptide(L)'
;YERYPMGSGNEPILSLSGERIVDTKGRVSRVTTAGSAPSLDKFLILAYLPIEFCDVGTELKVLYQNEAYPVTVEASGSNLALFDTEGARMKA
;
A
#
# COMPACT_ATOMS: atom_id res chain seq x y z
N TYR A 1 13.02 5.12 17.30
CA TYR A 1 11.68 4.53 17.19
C TYR A 1 11.33 4.49 15.72
N GLU A 2 11.10 3.31 15.17
CA GLU A 2 10.55 3.19 13.81
C GLU A 2 9.15 3.81 13.79
N ARG A 3 8.90 4.63 12.78
CA ARG A 3 7.65 5.34 12.59
C ARG A 3 6.95 4.72 11.39
N TYR A 4 5.72 4.29 11.62
CA TYR A 4 4.89 3.68 10.59
C TYR A 4 3.74 4.62 10.23
N PRO A 5 3.32 4.67 8.95
CA PRO A 5 2.18 5.48 8.55
C PRO A 5 0.94 5.11 9.36
N MET A 6 0.37 6.05 10.11
CA MET A 6 -0.77 5.77 11.00
C MET A 6 -2.09 5.58 10.25
N GLY A 7 -2.10 5.75 8.92
CA GLY A 7 -3.27 5.50 8.08
C GLY A 7 -4.37 6.53 8.26
N SER A 8 -4.04 7.74 8.72
CA SER A 8 -4.95 8.89 8.84
C SER A 8 -5.54 9.35 7.49
N GLY A 9 -5.13 8.71 6.39
CA GLY A 9 -5.95 8.56 5.19
C GLY A 9 -5.65 9.55 4.09
N ASN A 10 -4.45 10.15 4.08
CA ASN A 10 -4.10 11.10 3.03
C ASN A 10 -2.58 11.22 2.76
N GLU A 11 -1.77 10.30 3.28
CA GLU A 11 -0.36 10.20 2.92
C GLU A 11 -0.24 9.92 1.40
N PRO A 12 0.44 10.78 0.63
CA PRO A 12 0.54 10.60 -0.81
C PRO A 12 1.51 9.47 -1.15
N ILE A 13 1.14 8.69 -2.15
CA ILE A 13 2.00 7.69 -2.75
C ILE A 13 2.78 8.33 -3.89
N LEU A 14 4.08 8.10 -3.87
CA LEU A 14 5.04 8.61 -4.81
C LEU A 14 5.62 7.46 -5.63
N SER A 15 6.00 7.78 -6.85
CA SER A 15 6.86 6.94 -7.68
C SER A 15 8.25 6.79 -7.06
N LEU A 16 9.06 5.91 -7.62
CA LEU A 16 10.49 5.80 -7.28
C LEU A 16 11.24 7.14 -7.47
N SER A 17 10.85 7.95 -8.46
CA SER A 17 11.39 9.29 -8.70
C SER A 17 10.94 10.33 -7.65
N GLY A 18 9.98 10.00 -6.78
CA GLY A 18 9.43 10.92 -5.78
C GLY A 18 8.30 11.80 -6.32
N GLU A 19 7.79 11.50 -7.52
CA GLU A 19 6.68 12.22 -8.13
C GLU A 19 5.34 11.65 -7.66
N ARG A 20 4.32 12.50 -7.58
CA ARG A 20 2.96 12.05 -7.22
C ARG A 20 2.38 11.20 -8.34
N ILE A 21 1.83 10.05 -7.96
CA ILE A 21 1.10 9.20 -8.89
C ILE A 21 -0.32 9.74 -9.05
N VAL A 22 -0.70 9.98 -10.30
CA VAL A 22 -2.01 10.52 -10.67
C VAL A 22 -2.65 9.59 -11.68
N ASP A 23 -3.94 9.28 -11.48
CA ASP A 23 -4.69 8.46 -12.42
C ASP A 23 -5.17 9.25 -13.65
N THR A 24 -5.75 8.54 -14.63
CA THR A 24 -6.29 9.13 -15.87
C THR A 24 -7.43 10.14 -15.65
N LYS A 25 -8.02 10.17 -14.45
CA LYS A 25 -9.07 11.12 -14.06
C LYS A 25 -8.54 12.29 -13.22
N GLY A 26 -7.21 12.40 -13.05
CA GLY A 26 -6.58 13.47 -12.28
C GLY A 26 -6.60 13.24 -10.76
N ARG A 27 -6.91 12.03 -10.29
CA ARG A 27 -6.97 11.69 -8.86
C ARG A 27 -5.60 11.20 -8.39
N VAL A 28 -5.17 11.70 -7.24
CA VAL A 28 -3.87 11.35 -6.63
C VAL A 28 -3.97 10.02 -5.87
N SER A 29 -2.99 9.15 -6.06
CA SER A 29 -2.82 7.95 -5.25
C SER A 29 -2.41 8.30 -3.82
N ARG A 30 -3.18 7.80 -2.86
CA ARG A 30 -2.99 8.05 -1.43
C ARG A 30 -3.29 6.80 -0.63
N VAL A 31 -2.67 6.72 0.54
CA VAL A 31 -2.98 5.70 1.54
C VAL A 31 -4.40 5.93 2.04
N THR A 32 -5.23 4.89 1.97
CA THR A 32 -6.61 4.90 2.48
C THR A 32 -6.68 4.34 3.89
N THR A 33 -5.88 3.33 4.19
CA THR A 33 -5.82 2.65 5.49
C THR A 33 -4.43 2.11 5.69
N ALA A 34 -3.96 2.10 6.93
CA ALA A 34 -2.70 1.48 7.30
C ALA A 34 -2.86 0.75 8.63
N GLY A 35 -2.10 -0.32 8.82
CA GLY A 35 -2.16 -1.12 10.04
C GLY A 35 -1.00 -2.10 10.15
N SER A 36 -0.67 -2.46 11.39
CA SER A 36 0.28 -3.53 11.65
C SER A 36 -0.36 -4.89 11.37
N ALA A 37 0.34 -5.73 10.61
CA ALA A 37 -0.04 -7.11 10.36
C ALA A 37 0.94 -8.04 11.09
N PRO A 38 0.77 -8.26 12.41
CA PRO A 38 1.70 -9.06 13.21
C PRO A 38 1.81 -10.50 12.71
N SER A 39 0.75 -11.07 12.12
CA SER A 39 0.77 -12.41 11.52
C SER A 39 1.72 -12.53 10.32
N LEU A 40 2.10 -11.41 9.70
CA LEU A 40 3.00 -11.35 8.55
C LEU A 40 4.34 -10.68 8.89
N ASP A 41 4.52 -10.25 10.15
CA ASP A 41 5.64 -9.41 10.60
C ASP A 41 5.89 -8.20 9.68
N LYS A 42 4.80 -7.60 9.17
CA LYS A 42 4.81 -6.51 8.19
C LYS A 42 3.87 -5.39 8.62
N PHE A 43 4.16 -4.19 8.14
CA PHE A 43 3.25 -3.05 8.21
C PHE A 43 2.55 -2.89 6.86
N LEU A 44 1.22 -2.99 6.85
CA LEU A 44 0.43 -2.97 5.62
C LEU A 44 -0.21 -1.61 5.39
N ILE A 45 -0.32 -1.25 4.13
CA ILE A 45 -1.06 -0.09 3.65
C ILE A 45 -2.00 -0.50 2.53
N LEU A 46 -3.15 0.15 2.47
CA LEU A 46 -4.09 0.05 1.38
C LEU A 46 -4.10 1.37 0.61
N ALA A 47 -4.20 1.28 -0.71
CA ALA A 47 -4.24 2.44 -1.58
C ALA A 47 -4.84 2.12 -2.95
N TYR A 48 -5.26 3.17 -3.65
CA TYR A 48 -5.64 3.08 -5.04
C TYR A 48 -4.48 3.52 -5.93
N LEU A 49 -4.08 2.64 -6.85
CA LEU A 49 -3.02 2.87 -7.81
C LEU A 49 -3.58 2.82 -9.25
N PRO A 50 -2.99 3.56 -10.20
CA PRO A 50 -3.21 3.32 -11.62
C PRO A 50 -2.76 1.91 -12.01
N ILE A 51 -3.38 1.36 -13.05
CA ILE A 51 -3.14 -0.04 -13.47
C ILE A 51 -1.67 -0.35 -13.76
N GLU A 52 -0.91 0.65 -14.22
CA GLU A 52 0.53 0.57 -14.51
C GLU A 52 1.40 0.31 -13.28
N PHE A 53 0.91 0.64 -12.09
CA PHE A 53 1.63 0.46 -10.80
C PHE A 53 1.00 -0.65 -9.95
N CYS A 54 0.02 -1.38 -10.50
CA CYS A 54 -0.72 -2.42 -9.78
C CYS A 54 -0.05 -3.80 -9.86
N ASP A 55 1.14 -3.93 -10.43
CA ASP A 55 1.85 -5.20 -10.52
C ASP A 55 2.50 -5.55 -9.17
N VAL A 56 2.38 -6.82 -8.77
CA VAL A 56 3.02 -7.33 -7.55
C VAL A 56 4.54 -7.25 -7.69
N GLY A 57 5.21 -6.76 -6.65
CA GLY A 57 6.63 -6.45 -6.65
C GLY A 57 6.96 -5.02 -7.07
N THR A 58 5.99 -4.22 -7.51
CA THR A 58 6.23 -2.80 -7.82
C THR A 58 6.65 -2.05 -6.56
N GLU A 59 7.82 -1.42 -6.63
CA GLU A 59 8.35 -0.58 -5.57
C GLU A 59 7.84 0.85 -5.71
N LEU A 60 7.29 1.39 -4.63
CA LEU A 60 6.75 2.73 -4.53
C LEU A 60 7.27 3.38 -3.24
N LYS A 61 6.90 4.64 -3.04
CA LYS A 61 7.24 5.38 -1.82
C LYS A 61 5.99 5.97 -1.20
N VAL A 62 5.90 5.97 0.12
CA VAL A 62 4.87 6.70 0.85
C VAL A 62 5.52 7.87 1.57
N LEU A 63 4.98 9.07 1.35
CA LEU A 63 5.42 10.25 2.10
C LEU A 63 4.69 10.29 3.44
N TYR A 64 5.44 10.10 4.52
CA TYR A 64 4.93 10.19 5.88
C TYR A 64 5.83 11.11 6.70
N GLN A 65 5.25 12.16 7.29
CA GLN A 65 5.98 13.17 8.09
C GLN A 65 7.23 13.75 7.39
N ASN A 66 7.12 14.11 6.11
CA ASN A 66 8.19 14.61 5.25
C ASN A 66 9.33 13.62 4.96
N GLU A 67 9.15 12.35 5.29
CA GLU A 67 10.08 11.27 4.96
C GLU A 67 9.43 10.31 3.96
N ALA A 68 10.21 9.85 2.98
CA ALA A 68 9.76 8.88 2.00
C ALA A 68 10.13 7.47 2.46
N TYR A 69 9.11 6.67 2.77
CA TYR A 69 9.27 5.28 3.18
C TYR A 69 9.10 4.38 1.96
N PRO A 70 10.03 3.43 1.71
CA PRO A 70 9.87 2.46 0.64
C PRO A 70 8.73 1.50 0.96
N VAL A 71 7.91 1.21 -0.03
CA VAL A 71 6.81 0.25 0.06
C VAL A 71 6.77 -0.61 -1.20
N THR A 72 6.25 -1.82 -1.09
CA THR A 72 6.17 -2.76 -2.21
C THR A 72 4.75 -3.25 -2.35
N VAL A 73 4.26 -3.31 -3.58
CA VAL A 73 2.94 -3.87 -3.88
C VAL A 73 2.99 -5.38 -3.69
N GLU A 74 2.40 -5.88 -2.60
CA GLU A 74 2.41 -7.32 -2.26
C GLU A 74 1.17 -8.06 -2.79
N ALA A 75 0.05 -7.36 -2.96
CA ALA A 75 -1.16 -7.91 -3.55
C ALA A 75 -1.93 -6.86 -4.34
N SER A 76 -2.62 -7.32 -5.38
CA SER A 76 -3.41 -6.50 -6.30
C SER A 76 -4.55 -7.32 -6.91
N GLY A 77 -5.61 -6.64 -7.34
CA GLY A 77 -6.75 -7.27 -8.01
C GLY A 77 -7.77 -7.92 -7.07
N SER A 78 -8.30 -9.08 -7.48
CA SER A 78 -9.44 -9.75 -6.82
C SER A 78 -9.06 -10.49 -5.53
N ASN A 79 -7.79 -10.84 -5.34
CA ASN A 79 -7.30 -11.45 -4.11
C ASN A 79 -6.27 -10.53 -3.44
N LEU A 80 -6.73 -9.78 -2.44
CA LEU A 80 -5.91 -8.92 -1.59
C LEU A 80 -5.48 -9.61 -0.28
N ALA A 81 -5.82 -10.89 -0.10
CA ALA A 81 -5.47 -11.63 1.11
C ALA A 81 -3.97 -11.93 1.11
N LEU A 82 -3.22 -11.27 1.99
CA LEU A 82 -1.81 -11.59 2.25
C LEU A 82 -1.66 -12.67 3.32
N PHE A 83 -2.71 -12.92 4.10
CA PHE A 83 -2.76 -13.93 5.13
C PHE A 83 -3.87 -14.94 4.80
N ASP A 84 -3.54 -16.23 4.88
CA ASP A 84 -4.46 -17.33 4.53
C ASP A 84 -5.08 -17.16 3.12
N THR A 85 -4.21 -17.10 2.09
CA THR A 85 -4.60 -16.87 0.68
C THR A 85 -5.58 -17.90 0.14
N GLU A 86 -5.56 -19.12 0.66
CA GLU A 86 -6.45 -20.23 0.28
C GLU A 86 -7.74 -20.26 1.13
N GLY A 87 -7.87 -19.39 2.12
CA GLY A 87 -9.04 -19.31 3.00
C GLY A 87 -9.27 -20.58 3.83
N ALA A 88 -8.24 -21.39 4.04
CA ALA A 88 -8.34 -22.70 4.69
C ALA A 88 -8.80 -22.61 6.15
N ARG A 89 -8.69 -21.43 6.77
CA ARG A 89 -9.10 -21.18 8.17
C ARG A 89 -10.50 -20.58 8.27
N MET A 90 -11.11 -20.15 7.17
CA MET A 90 -12.50 -19.74 7.19
C MET A 90 -13.38 -20.96 7.43
N LYS A 91 -14.08 -20.98 8.56
CA LYS A 91 -15.15 -21.97 8.80
C LYS A 91 -16.41 -21.53 8.05
N ALA A 92 -17.13 -22.51 7.50
CA ALA A 92 -18.46 -22.34 6.93
C ALA A 92 -19.48 -21.87 7.97
#